data_AF-A0A4Y2DJT7-F1
#
_entry.id   AF-A0A4Y2DJT7-F1
#
_cell.length_a   1.000
_cell.length_b   1.000
_cell.length_c   1.000
_cell.angle_alpha   90.00
_cell.angle_beta   90.00
_cell.angle_gamma   90.00
#
_symmetry.space_group_name_H-M   'P 1'
#
loop_
_entity.id
_entity.type
_entity.pdbx_description
1 polymer ?
#
loop_
_entity_poly.entity_id
_entity_poly.type
_entity_poly.pdbx_seq_one_letter_code
_entity_poly.pdbx_strand_id
1 'polypeptide(L)' 'MSKRKCLSIKEKHLILHEVDKGMKKKDIAIKFGIPPNSLSTIKKSHDKIQNYDPSNSCSKRLKACVYEDVDEAVVKWTV' A
#
# COMPACT_ATOMS: atom_id res chain seq x y z
N MET A 1 3.51 -13.05 20.95
CA MET A 1 3.71 -12.30 19.68
C MET A 1 2.40 -11.62 19.30
N SER A 2 2.32 -10.29 19.31
CA SER A 2 1.10 -9.60 18.88
C SER A 2 0.89 -9.77 17.36
N LYS A 3 -0.36 -10.00 16.93
CA LYS A 3 -0.70 -10.15 15.51
C LYS A 3 -0.44 -8.82 14.79
N ARG A 4 0.36 -8.85 13.72
CA ARG A 4 0.65 -7.65 12.92
C ARG A 4 -0.59 -7.26 12.10
N LYS A 5 -0.98 -5.98 12.17
CA LYS A 5 -2.02 -5.44 11.29
C LYS A 5 -1.52 -5.48 9.84
N CYS A 6 -2.32 -6.09 8.95
CA CYS A 6 -2.01 -6.16 7.53
C CYS A 6 -2.79 -5.06 6.79
N LEU A 7 -2.06 -4.06 6.30
CA LEU A 7 -2.63 -2.89 5.61
C LEU A 7 -2.80 -3.17 4.11
N SER A 8 -3.93 -2.76 3.55
CA SER A 8 -4.15 -2.68 2.12
C SER A 8 -3.25 -1.61 1.46
N ILE A 9 -3.04 -1.72 0.15
CA ILE A 9 -2.28 -0.72 -0.62
C ILE A 9 -2.99 0.63 -0.59
N LYS A 10 -4.32 0.65 -0.60
CA LYS A 10 -5.13 1.86 -0.43
C LYS A 10 -4.90 2.54 0.91
N GLU A 11 -4.89 1.79 2.03
CA GLU A 11 -4.57 2.35 3.35
C GLU A 11 -3.14 2.89 3.39
N LYS A 12 -2.17 2.21 2.77
CA LYS A 12 -0.79 2.69 2.71
C LYS A 12 -0.67 4.01 1.95
N HIS A 13 -1.39 4.17 0.83
CA HIS A 13 -1.49 5.45 0.12
C HIS A 13 -2.02 6.56 1.01
N LEU A 14 -3.10 6.29 1.75
CA LEU A 14 -3.69 7.28 2.65
C LEU A 14 -2.71 7.67 3.79
N ILE A 15 -1.94 6.70 4.30
CA ILE A 15 -0.89 6.96 5.29
C ILE A 15 0.19 7.88 4.71
N LEU A 16 0.66 7.62 3.48
CA LEU A 16 1.68 8.44 2.83
C LEU A 16 1.18 9.87 2.60
N HIS A 17 -0.05 10.05 2.10
CA HIS A 17 -0.66 11.36 1.93
C HIS A 17 -0.75 12.16 3.24
N GLU A 18 -1.06 11.52 4.36
CA GLU A 18 -1.09 12.18 5.68
C GLU A 18 0.32 12.49 6.21
N VAL A 19 1.33 11.70 5.83
CA VAL A 19 2.74 12.00 6.11
C VAL A 19 3.20 13.21 5.29
N ASP A 20 2.80 13.32 4.02
CA ASP A 20 3.18 14.41 3.12
C ASP A 20 2.53 15.75 3.52
N LYS A 21 1.32 15.69 4.10
CA LYS A 21 0.68 16.83 4.78
C LYS A 21 1.43 17.32 6.03
N GLY A 22 2.44 16.59 6.50
CA GLY A 22 3.24 16.98 7.65
C GLY A 22 2.65 16.59 9.01
N MET A 23 1.69 15.65 9.07
CA MET A 23 1.17 15.17 10.35
C MET A 23 2.26 14.48 11.19
N LYS A 24 2.16 14.62 12.52
CA LYS A 24 3.12 13.98 13.43
C LYS A 24 2.99 12.47 13.35
N LYS A 25 4.14 11.76 13.38
CA LYS A 25 4.19 10.29 13.32
C LYS A 25 3.32 9.60 14.36
N LYS A 26 3.23 10.16 15.58
CA LYS A 26 2.41 9.61 16.68
C LYS A 26 0.92 9.65 16.33
N ASP A 27 0.45 10.76 15.79
CA ASP A 27 -0.97 10.96 15.47
C ASP A 27 -1.40 10.05 14.32
N ILE A 28 -0.54 9.88 13.31
CA ILE A 28 -0.76 8.94 12.21
C ILE A 28 -0.78 7.50 12.75
N ALA A 29 0.17 7.13 13.61
CA ALA A 29 0.22 5.79 14.21
C ALA A 29 -1.08 5.44 14.96
N ILE A 30 -1.63 6.40 15.72
CA ILE A 30 -2.90 6.25 16.44
C ILE A 30 -4.07 6.16 15.44
N LYS A 31 -4.17 7.11 14.51
CA LYS A 31 -5.25 7.18 13.50
C LYS A 31 -5.40 5.89 12.70
N PHE A 32 -4.28 5.28 12.31
CA PHE A 32 -4.28 4.05 11.52
C PHE A 32 -4.14 2.78 12.36
N GLY A 33 -4.00 2.88 13.67
CA GLY A 33 -3.82 1.74 14.59
C GLY A 33 -2.59 0.91 14.24
N ILE A 34 -1.47 1.57 13.93
CA ILE A 34 -0.21 0.93 13.55
C ILE A 34 0.90 1.28 14.54
N PRO A 35 1.85 0.36 14.80
CA PRO A 35 3.05 0.68 15.54
C PRO A 35 3.88 1.77 14.81
N PRO A 36 4.56 2.68 15.52
CA PRO A 36 5.41 3.71 14.91
C PRO A 36 6.52 3.15 14.00
N ASN A 37 7.03 1.95 14.31
CA ASN A 37 8.00 1.24 13.47
C ASN A 37 7.43 0.86 12.09
N SER A 38 6.15 0.48 12.03
CA SER A 38 5.47 0.17 10.77
C SER A 38 5.42 1.38 9.85
N LEU A 39 5.17 2.57 10.39
CA LEU A 39 5.15 3.81 9.61
C LEU A 39 6.50 4.12 8.96
N SER A 40 7.60 3.84 9.65
CA SER A 40 8.95 3.99 9.08
C SER A 40 9.20 3.04 7.91
N THR A 41 8.68 1.81 8.00
CA THR A 41 8.79 0.82 6.91
C THR A 41 7.93 1.21 5.71
N ILE A 42 6.70 1.69 5.96
CA ILE A 42 5.79 2.18 4.91
C ILE A 42 6.43 3.35 4.14
N LYS A 43 7.05 4.29 4.88
CA LYS A 43 7.76 5.43 4.28
C LYS A 43 8.97 4.99 3.43
N LYS A 44 9.69 3.94 3.81
CA LYS A 44 10.77 3.38 2.96
C LYS A 44 10.25 2.78 1.65
N SER A 45 9.03 2.28 1.64
CA SER A 45 8.36 1.73 0.45
C SER A 45 7.55 2.77 -0.33
N HIS A 46 7.74 4.06 -0.06
CA HIS A 46 6.96 5.16 -0.64
C HIS A 46 6.83 5.06 -2.16
N ASP A 47 7.95 5.02 -2.87
CA ASP A 47 7.95 5.06 -4.34
C ASP A 47 7.24 3.85 -4.96
N LYS A 48 7.36 2.68 -4.34
CA LYS A 48 6.69 1.46 -4.80
C LYS A 48 5.18 1.51 -4.59
N ILE A 49 4.74 2.21 -3.55
CA ILE A 49 3.31 2.37 -3.25
C ILE A 49 2.74 3.43 -4.20
N GLN A 50 3.39 4.59 -4.34
CA GLN A 50 2.89 5.71 -5.15
C GLN A 50 2.72 5.37 -6.64
N ASN A 51 3.60 4.55 -7.22
CA ASN A 51 3.51 4.13 -8.61
C ASN A 51 2.43 3.07 -8.88
N TYR A 52 1.77 2.55 -7.84
CA TYR A 52 0.77 1.50 -7.98
C TYR A 52 -0.63 2.10 -8.08
N ASP A 53 -1.41 1.70 -9.08
CA ASP A 53 -2.77 2.20 -9.27
C ASP A 53 -3.69 1.83 -8.06
N PRO A 54 -4.17 2.83 -7.29
CA PRO A 54 -5.06 2.59 -6.16
C PRO A 54 -6.50 2.24 -6.57
N SER A 55 -6.87 2.34 -7.86
CA SER A 55 -8.27 2.32 -8.32
C SER A 55 -9.04 1.05 -7.96
N ASN A 56 -8.36 -0.10 -7.76
CA ASN A 56 -9.08 -1.36 -7.54
C ASN A 56 -8.47 -2.32 -6.51
N SER A 57 -7.48 -1.89 -5.73
CA SER A 57 -6.72 -2.82 -4.90
C SER A 57 -7.16 -2.84 -3.43
N CYS A 58 -8.07 -3.75 -3.09
CA CYS A 58 -8.17 -4.33 -1.75
C CYS A 58 -6.94 -5.21 -1.41
N SER A 59 -5.99 -5.37 -2.34
CA SER A 59 -4.77 -6.14 -2.13
C SER A 59 -3.90 -5.52 -1.03
N LYS A 60 -3.31 -6.42 -0.24
CA LYS A 60 -2.36 -6.11 0.84
C LYS A 60 -0.91 -6.18 0.38
N ARG A 61 -0.65 -6.80 -0.77
CA ARG A 61 0.68 -7.08 -1.30
C ARG A 61 0.82 -6.46 -2.70
N LEU A 62 1.93 -5.74 -2.89
CA LEU A 62 2.40 -5.37 -4.21
C LEU A 62 3.03 -6.63 -4.80
N LYS A 63 2.41 -7.22 -5.82
CA LYS A 63 2.96 -8.35 -6.56
C LYS A 63 3.21 -7.89 -7.98
N ALA A 64 4.45 -7.97 -8.42
CA ALA A 64 4.79 -7.79 -9.82
C ALA A 64 4.22 -8.98 -10.61
N CYS A 65 3.57 -8.70 -11.73
CA CYS A 65 3.24 -9.76 -12.68
C CYS A 65 4.53 -10.17 -13.41
N VAL A 66 4.71 -11.48 -13.61
CA VAL A 66 5.90 -12.02 -14.28
C VAL A 66 5.71 -12.05 -15.80
N TYR A 67 4.46 -12.19 -16.25
CA TYR A 67 4.06 -12.30 -17.65
C TYR A 67 2.90 -11.32 -17.90
N GLU A 68 3.22 -10.03 -17.85
CA GLU A 68 2.22 -8.95 -18.02
C GLU A 68 1.51 -9.05 -19.37
N ASP A 69 2.24 -9.43 -20.41
CA ASP A 69 1.75 -9.65 -21.77
C ASP A 69 0.74 -10.80 -21.86
N VAL A 70 1.01 -11.91 -21.17
CA VAL A 70 0.12 -13.07 -21.14
C VAL A 70 -1.15 -12.75 -20.34
N ASP A 71 -1.01 -12.12 -19.17
CA ASP A 71 -2.15 -11.73 -18.34
C ASP A 71 -3.06 -10.73 -19.09
N GLU A 72 -2.47 -9.75 -19.79
CA GLU A 72 -3.23 -8.80 -20.62
C GLU A 72 -3.98 -9.50 -21.76
N ALA A 73 -3.31 -10.42 -22.47
CA ALA A 73 -3.94 -11.19 -23.54
C ALA A 73 -5.10 -12.06 -23.04
N VAL A 74 -4.96 -12.67 -21.86
CA VAL A 74 -6.01 -13.47 -21.22
C VAL A 74 -7.20 -12.58 -20.82
N VAL A 75 -6.95 -11.42 -20.19
CA VAL A 75 -8.01 -10.48 -19.84
C VAL A 75 -8.79 -10.06 -21.08
N LYS A 76 -8.10 -9.70 -22.16
CA LYS A 76 -8.73 -9.32 -23.43
C LYS A 76 -9.53 -10.45 -24.08
N TRP A 77 -9.11 -11.69 -23.94
CA TRP A 77 -9.84 -12.85 -24.48
C TRP A 77 -11.13 -13.14 -23.72
N THR A 78 -11.16 -12.83 -22.42
CA THR A 78 -12.33 -13.08 -21.57
C THR A 78 -13.41 -11.99 -21.59
N VAL A 79 -13.14 -10.85 -22.25
CA VAL A 79 -14.06 -9.71 -22.43
C VAL A 79 -14.68 -9.77 -23.82
#